data_AF-A0A953C101-F1
#
_entry.id   AF-A0A953C101-F1
#
_cell.length_a   1.000
_cell.length_b   1.000
_cell.length_c   1.000
_cell.angle_alpha   90.00
_cell.angle_beta   90.00
_cell.angle_gamma   90.00
#
_symmetry.space_group_name_H-M   'P 1'
#
loop_
_entity.id
_entity.type
_entity.pdbx_description
1 polymer ?
#
loop_
_entity_poly.entity_id
_entity_poly.type
_entity_poly.pdbx_seq_one_letter_code
_entity_poly.pdbx_strand_id
1 'polypeptide(L)'
;MFRIIILLLIIAGVAGYFTRPDEPVMRQQADAVLNDPQNISQGLETVGAALAGNRVYSNYYVAAKYTVTLDQRVLVECWGAFTQVQCNRPTAAAPAN
;
A
#
# COMPACT_ATOMS: atom_id res chain seq x y z
N MET A 1 -30.72 21.09 -0.93
CA MET A 1 -30.10 19.81 -1.33
C MET A 1 -28.60 19.93 -1.61
N PHE A 2 -28.16 20.78 -2.54
CA PHE A 2 -26.72 20.92 -2.87
C PHE A 2 -25.83 21.27 -1.67
N ARG A 3 -26.31 22.14 -0.76
CA ARG A 3 -25.62 22.48 0.49
C ARG A 3 -25.35 21.26 1.39
N ILE A 4 -26.30 20.32 1.46
CA ILE A 4 -26.16 19.09 2.26
C ILE A 4 -25.13 18.16 1.59
N ILE A 5 -25.18 18.03 0.27
CA ILE A 5 -24.21 17.22 -0.49
C ILE A 5 -22.79 17.76 -0.30
N ILE A 6 -22.58 19.08 -0.42
CA ILE A 6 -21.27 19.70 -0.16
C ILE A 6 -20.80 19.39 1.25
N LEU A 7 -21.68 19.54 2.25
CA LEU A 7 -21.34 19.30 3.65
C LEU A 7 -20.94 17.83 3.88
N LEU A 8 -21.65 16.87 3.26
CA LEU A 8 -21.29 15.46 3.31
C LEU A 8 -19.95 15.14 2.65
N LEU A 9 -19.64 15.77 1.51
CA LEU A 9 -18.35 15.60 0.84
C LEU A 9 -17.19 16.15 1.67
N ILE A 10 -17.39 17.29 2.35
CA ILE A 10 -16.39 17.85 3.27
C ILE A 10 -16.16 16.90 4.45
N ILE A 11 -17.23 16.40 5.07
CA ILE A 11 -17.13 15.44 6.17
C ILE A 11 -16.40 14.18 5.71
N ALA A 12 -16.75 13.61 4.56
CA ALA A 12 -16.09 12.41 4.03
C ALA A 12 -14.60 12.66 3.74
N GLY A 13 -14.24 13.82 3.17
CA GLY A 13 -12.85 14.19 2.91
C GLY A 13 -12.04 14.37 4.19
N VAL A 14 -12.58 15.04 5.20
CA VAL A 14 -11.93 15.21 6.51
C VAL A 14 -11.80 13.88 7.23
N ALA A 15 -12.86 13.07 7.26
CA ALA A 15 -12.82 11.74 7.86
C ALA A 15 -11.77 10.84 7.18
N GLY A 16 -11.70 10.84 5.84
CA GLY A 16 -10.69 10.10 5.09
C GLY A 16 -9.26 10.56 5.38
N TYR A 17 -9.05 11.87 5.56
CA TYR A 17 -7.73 12.42 5.92
C TYR A 17 -7.23 11.91 7.28
N PHE A 18 -8.11 11.84 8.28
CA PHE A 18 -7.74 11.37 9.63
C PHE A 18 -7.68 9.86 9.77
N THR A 19 -8.37 9.12 8.91
CA THR A 19 -8.45 7.65 9.03
C THR A 19 -7.51 6.92 8.09
N ARG A 20 -6.84 7.60 7.16
CA ARG A 20 -5.87 6.99 6.24
C ARG A 20 -4.78 6.22 7.01
N PRO A 21 -4.28 5.11 6.48
CA PRO A 21 -3.28 4.32 7.18
C PRO A 21 -1.91 4.96 7.03
N ASP A 22 -1.20 5.05 8.16
CA ASP A 22 0.18 5.52 8.19
C ASP A 22 1.14 4.46 7.65
N GLU A 23 2.33 4.91 7.24
CA GLU A 23 3.41 4.05 6.74
C GLU A 23 3.68 2.78 7.59
N PRO A 24 3.80 2.83 8.94
CA PRO A 24 4.08 1.63 9.72
C PRO A 24 3.00 0.55 9.60
N VAL A 25 1.73 0.95 9.50
CA VAL A 25 0.60 0.01 9.33
C VAL A 25 0.68 -0.65 7.96
N MET A 26 0.94 0.15 6.91
CA MET A 26 1.07 -0.38 5.55
C MET A 26 2.31 -1.27 5.40
N ARG A 27 3.43 -0.90 6.03
CA ARG A 27 4.65 -1.71 6.06
C ARG A 27 4.41 -3.07 6.70
N GLN A 28 3.74 -3.11 7.85
CA GLN A 28 3.45 -4.37 8.54
C GLN A 28 2.61 -5.31 7.67
N GLN A 29 1.62 -4.77 6.94
CA GLN A 29 0.80 -5.57 6.02
C GLN A 29 1.60 -6.03 4.79
N ALA A 30 2.48 -5.18 4.25
CA ALA A 30 3.38 -5.55 3.17
C ALA A 30 4.34 -6.68 3.58
N ASP A 31 4.91 -6.59 4.78
CA ASP A 31 5.79 -7.61 5.34
C ASP A 31 5.02 -8.93 5.56
N ALA A 32 3.75 -8.89 5.96
CA ALA A 32 2.92 -10.08 6.07
C ALA A 32 2.74 -10.79 4.71
N VAL A 33 2.51 -10.03 3.64
CA VAL A 33 2.43 -10.56 2.26
C VAL A 33 3.79 -11.05 1.74
N LEU A 34 4.89 -10.41 2.12
CA LEU A 34 6.24 -10.85 1.76
C LEU A 34 6.62 -12.18 2.42
N ASN A 35 6.20 -12.38 3.67
CA ASN A 35 6.53 -13.55 4.48
C ASN A 35 5.51 -14.69 4.37
N ASP A 36 4.43 -14.54 3.60
CA ASP A 36 3.40 -15.58 3.44
C ASP A 36 3.97 -16.86 2.79
N PRO A 37 3.96 -18.00 3.50
CA PRO A 37 4.54 -19.24 3.02
C PRO A 37 3.82 -19.83 1.79
N GLN A 38 2.57 -19.44 1.52
CA GLN A 38 1.85 -19.91 0.33
C GLN A 38 2.36 -19.26 -0.97
N ASN A 39 3.19 -18.21 -0.88
CA ASN A 39 3.77 -17.48 -2.01
C ASN A 39 5.29 -17.71 -2.17
N ILE A 40 5.84 -18.78 -1.58
CA ILE A 40 7.29 -19.12 -1.53
C ILE A 40 7.90 -19.53 -2.89
N SER A 41 7.11 -19.66 -3.97
CA SER A 41 7.62 -19.98 -5.31
C SER A 41 8.73 -19.04 -5.81
N GLN A 42 8.93 -17.89 -5.14
CA GLN A 42 9.96 -16.86 -5.41
C GLN A 42 10.86 -16.59 -4.19
N GLY A 43 11.17 -17.61 -3.37
CA GLY A 43 11.83 -17.47 -2.07
C GLY A 43 13.15 -16.67 -2.02
N LEU A 44 13.86 -16.51 -3.14
CA LEU A 44 15.05 -15.65 -3.22
C LEU A 44 14.71 -14.16 -3.43
N GLU A 45 13.64 -13.86 -4.17
CA GLU A 45 13.16 -12.49 -4.39
C GLU A 45 12.48 -11.92 -3.14
N THR A 46 11.81 -12.76 -2.35
CA THR A 46 11.21 -12.35 -1.06
C THR A 46 12.28 -12.02 -0.02
N VAL A 47 13.34 -12.82 0.07
CA VAL A 47 14.49 -12.56 0.95
C VAL A 47 15.26 -11.31 0.47
N GLY A 48 15.45 -11.17 -0.85
CA GLY A 48 16.05 -9.98 -1.44
C GLY A 48 15.24 -8.71 -1.16
N ALA A 49 13.91 -8.75 -1.27
CA ALA A 49 13.05 -7.60 -1.00
C ALA A 49 12.94 -7.26 0.49
N ALA A 50 13.00 -8.25 1.38
CA ALA A 50 13.03 -8.03 2.83
C ALA A 50 14.32 -7.29 3.27
N LEU A 51 15.46 -7.62 2.64
CA LEU A 51 16.79 -7.11 2.99
C LEU A 51 17.23 -5.87 2.21
N ALA A 52 16.90 -5.80 0.91
CA ALA A 52 17.39 -4.79 -0.03
C ALA A 52 16.26 -4.10 -0.84
N GLY A 53 14.99 -4.41 -0.54
CA GLY A 53 13.86 -3.78 -1.21
C GLY A 53 13.76 -2.29 -0.88
N ASN A 54 13.69 -1.44 -1.90
CA ASN A 54 13.38 -0.03 -1.72
C ASN A 54 11.89 0.12 -1.39
N ARG A 55 11.60 0.83 -0.30
CA ARG A 55 10.27 1.01 0.28
C ARG A 55 9.85 2.46 0.10
N VAL A 56 8.74 2.68 -0.59
CA VAL A 56 8.22 4.03 -0.88
C VAL A 56 6.80 4.15 -0.36
N TYR A 57 6.56 5.17 0.45
CA TYR A 57 5.24 5.58 0.92
C TYR A 57 4.81 6.86 0.22
N SER A 58 3.65 6.82 -0.44
CA SER A 58 3.05 7.97 -1.12
C SER A 58 1.70 8.30 -0.49
N ASN A 59 1.52 9.56 -0.09
CA ASN A 59 0.32 10.04 0.57
C ASN A 59 -0.54 10.87 -0.39
N TYR A 60 -1.79 10.45 -0.59
CA TYR A 60 -2.75 11.05 -1.51
C TYR A 60 -3.97 11.65 -0.77
N TYR A 61 -3.74 12.24 0.40
CA TYR A 61 -4.74 12.92 1.26
C TYR A 61 -5.81 12.01 1.88
N VAL A 62 -6.62 11.30 1.08
CA VAL A 62 -7.63 10.32 1.57
C VAL A 62 -7.19 8.87 1.39
N ALA A 63 -6.12 8.66 0.62
CA ALA A 63 -5.54 7.36 0.36
C ALA A 63 -4.03 7.40 0.57
N ALA A 64 -3.44 6.23 0.77
CA ALA A 64 -2.01 6.04 0.85
C ALA A 64 -1.61 4.85 -0.02
N LYS A 65 -0.42 4.93 -0.61
CA LYS A 65 0.20 3.85 -1.36
C LYS A 65 1.51 3.49 -0.70
N TYR A 66 1.79 2.19 -0.56
CA TYR A 66 3.06 1.69 -0.09
C TYR A 66 3.57 0.62 -1.06
N THR A 67 4.76 0.82 -1.61
CA THR A 67 5.35 -0.10 -2.58
C THR A 67 6.71 -0.60 -2.12
N VAL A 68 6.96 -1.89 -2.33
CA VAL A 68 8.27 -2.51 -2.14
C VAL A 68 8.80 -2.92 -3.50
N THR A 69 9.97 -2.38 -3.86
CA THR A 69 10.63 -2.62 -5.15
C THR A 69 11.99 -3.25 -4.96
N LEU A 70 12.38 -4.17 -5.84
CA LEU A 70 13.72 -4.76 -5.91
C LEU A 70 14.11 -4.84 -7.38
N ASP A 71 15.31 -4.38 -7.73
CA ASP A 71 15.80 -4.37 -9.12
C ASP A 71 14.79 -3.76 -10.12
N GLN A 72 14.20 -2.61 -9.76
CA GLN A 72 13.19 -1.88 -10.53
C GLN A 72 11.85 -2.62 -10.76
N ARG A 73 11.65 -3.77 -10.11
CA ARG A 73 10.39 -4.53 -10.13
C ARG A 73 9.59 -4.27 -8.87
N VAL A 74 8.29 -4.02 -8.99
CA VAL A 74 7.37 -3.94 -7.84
C VAL A 74 7.02 -5.36 -7.39
N LEU A 75 7.40 -5.72 -6.15
CA LEU A 75 7.11 -7.03 -5.56
C LEU A 75 5.83 -7.00 -4.74
N VAL A 76 5.60 -5.91 -4.01
CA VAL A 76 4.39 -5.69 -3.24
C VAL A 76 3.91 -4.28 -3.45
N GLU A 77 2.62 -4.18 -3.71
CA GLU A 77 1.89 -2.93 -3.78
C GLU A 77 0.73 -2.98 -2.80
N CYS A 78 0.75 -2.06 -1.83
CA CYS A 78 -0.31 -1.88 -0.87
C CYS A 78 -1.02 -0.55 -1.11
N TRP A 79 -2.35 -0.60 -1.12
CA TRP A 79 -3.22 0.57 -1.14
C TRP A 79 -3.99 0.64 0.15
N GLY A 80 -4.03 1.84 0.71
CA GLY A 80 -4.76 2.16 1.92
C GLY A 80 -5.78 3.25 1.66
N ALA A 81 -7.00 3.06 2.14
CA ALA A 81 -8.02 4.11 2.15
C ALA A 81 -8.81 3.97 3.46
N PHE A 82 -8.94 5.07 4.21
CA PHE A 82 -9.43 5.01 5.59
C PHE A 82 -8.64 3.95 6.38
N THR A 83 -9.28 3.18 7.25
CA THR A 83 -8.64 2.14 8.08
C THR A 83 -8.37 0.82 7.34
N GLN A 84 -8.64 0.75 6.04
CA GLN A 84 -8.51 -0.47 5.25
C GLN A 84 -7.20 -0.45 4.47
N VAL A 85 -6.44 -1.54 4.54
CA VAL A 85 -5.21 -1.76 3.77
C VAL A 85 -5.39 -3.03 2.96
N GLN A 86 -5.13 -2.94 1.66
CA GLN A 86 -5.15 -4.05 0.72
C GLN A 86 -3.77 -4.14 0.08
N CYS A 87 -3.11 -5.28 0.23
CA CYS A 87 -1.80 -5.54 -0.33
C CYS A 87 -1.91 -6.63 -1.39
N ASN A 88 -1.27 -6.40 -2.54
CA ASN A 88 -1.22 -7.36 -3.63
C ASN A 88 0.21 -7.55 -4.12
N ARG A 89 0.52 -8.75 -4.62
CA ARG A 89 1.72 -9.03 -5.39
C ARG A 89 1.39 -8.94 -6.88
N PRO A 90 1.99 -8.02 -7.65
CA PRO A 90 1.76 -7.97 -9.08
C PRO A 90 2.22 -9.29 -9.74
N THR A 91 1.30 -10.00 -10.41
CA THR A 91 1.60 -11.29 -11.08
C THR A 91 2.55 -11.13 -12.27
N ALA A 92 2.61 -9.92 -12.82
CA ALA A 92 3.67 -9.45 -13.69
C ALA A 92 4.34 -8.28 -12.96
N ALA A 93 5.67 -8.33 -12.81
CA ALA A 93 6.43 -7.22 -12.27
C ALA A 93 6.08 -5.94 -13.05
N ALA A 94 5.26 -5.09 -12.44
CA ALA A 94 4.94 -3.81 -13.03
C ALA A 94 6.22 -2.95 -12.96
N PRO A 95 6.58 -2.25 -14.05
CA PRO A 95 7.70 -1.33 -14.00
C PRO A 95 7.41 -0.28 -12.92
N ALA A 96 8.38 -0.05 -12.04
CA ALA A 96 8.31 1.06 -11.10
C ALA A 96 8.36 2.36 -11.90
N ASN A 97 7.21 3.05 -12.00
CA ASN A 97 7.10 4.36 -12.64
C ASN A 97 7.73 5.45 -11.77
#